data_AF-A0A2E0QB95-F1
#
_entry.id   AF-A0A2E0QB95-F1
#
_cell.length_a   1.000
_cell.length_b   1.000
_cell.length_c   1.000
_cell.angle_alpha   90.00
_cell.angle_beta   90.00
_cell.angle_gamma   90.00
#
_symmetry.space_group_name_H-M   'P 1'
#
loop_
_entity.id
_entity.type
_entity.pdbx_description
1 polymer ?
#
loop_
_entity_poly.entity_id
_entity_poly.type
_entity_poly.pdbx_seq_one_letter_code
_entity_poly.pdbx_strand_id
1 'polypeptide(L)' 'MEQKHYHQFKIEIMKITELSIADLKAAYDFNREYIQEIIETSTKNKVGYEHTETYRESLKLGDNLYHALLNKITKIN' A
#
# COMPACT_ATOMS: atom_id res chain seq x y z
N MET A 1 29.05 -2.82 -32.21
CA MET A 1 27.98 -3.54 -31.48
C MET A 1 28.01 -3.04 -30.06
N GLU A 2 27.23 -1.99 -29.77
CA GLU A 2 27.20 -1.36 -28.45
C GLU A 2 26.29 -2.14 -27.52
N GLN A 3 26.85 -2.59 -26.40
CA GLN A 3 26.10 -3.09 -25.25
C GLN A 3 25.35 -1.91 -24.64
N LYS A 4 24.05 -1.79 -24.95
CA LYS A 4 23.20 -0.85 -24.22
C LYS A 4 22.84 -1.48 -22.88
N HIS A 5 23.45 -0.91 -21.85
CA HIS A 5 23.09 -1.04 -20.45
C HIS A 5 21.57 -0.91 -20.26
N TYR A 6 20.86 -2.05 -20.20
CA TYR A 6 19.61 -2.17 -19.48
C TYR A 6 19.90 -2.44 -18.00
N HIS A 7 20.88 -1.73 -17.45
CA HIS A 7 21.02 -1.63 -16.02
C HIS A 7 19.79 -0.86 -15.51
N GLN A 8 19.10 -1.47 -14.56
CA GLN A 8 18.57 -0.73 -13.42
C GLN A 8 17.16 -0.16 -13.57
N PHE A 9 16.26 -0.88 -14.23
CA PHE A 9 14.88 -0.99 -13.75
C PHE A 9 14.68 -2.35 -13.05
N LYS A 10 15.59 -2.67 -12.13
CA LYS A 10 15.14 -3.38 -10.92
C LYS A 10 14.19 -2.39 -10.25
N ILE A 11 12.89 -2.54 -10.49
CA ILE A 11 11.91 -2.11 -9.50
C ILE A 11 12.23 -2.99 -8.30
N GLU A 12 13.20 -2.57 -7.49
CA GLU A 12 13.38 -3.15 -6.17
C GLU A 12 12.04 -2.94 -5.51
N ILE A 13 11.33 -4.04 -5.27
CA ILE A 13 10.15 -4.07 -4.41
C ILE A 13 10.68 -3.61 -3.05
N MET A 14 10.69 -2.29 -2.83
CA MET A 14 11.10 -1.70 -1.56
C MET A 14 10.24 -2.34 -0.50
N LYS A 15 10.87 -3.04 0.43
CA LYS A 15 10.13 -3.69 1.51
C LYS A 15 9.47 -2.57 2.30
N ILE A 16 8.20 -2.75 2.70
CA ILE A 16 7.49 -1.78 3.55
C ILE A 16 8.33 -1.38 4.78
N THR A 17 9.16 -2.28 5.29
CA THR A 17 10.09 -2.04 6.41
C THR A 17 11.20 -1.02 6.12
N GLU A 18 11.53 -0.76 4.86
CA GLU A 18 12.61 0.14 4.43
C GLU A 18 12.11 1.56 4.16
N LEU A 19 10.80 1.75 3.97
CA LEU A 19 10.18 3.06 3.73
C LEU A 19 10.39 4.03 4.91
N SER A 20 10.47 5.34 4.62
CA SER A 20 10.48 6.35 5.68
C SER A 20 9.13 6.41 6.41
N ILE A 21 9.07 7.04 7.59
CA ILE A 21 7.80 7.25 8.28
C ILE A 21 6.84 8.08 7.42
N ALA A 22 7.34 9.09 6.71
CA ALA A 22 6.53 9.92 5.83
C ALA A 22 5.95 9.11 4.68
N ASP A 23 6.75 8.24 4.05
CA ASP A 23 6.30 7.38 2.95
C ASP A 23 5.29 6.35 3.43
N LEU A 24 5.51 5.73 4.59
CA LEU A 24 4.55 4.80 5.18
C LEU A 24 3.23 5.48 5.49
N LYS A 25 3.27 6.70 6.04
CA LYS A 25 2.07 7.49 6.32
C LYS A 25 1.32 7.82 5.04
N ALA A 26 2.02 8.30 4.00
CA ALA A 26 1.43 8.62 2.72
C ALA A 26 0.78 7.39 2.07
N ALA A 27 1.47 6.24 2.09
CA ALA A 27 0.93 4.98 1.59
C ALA A 27 -0.30 4.51 2.37
N TYR A 28 -0.30 4.67 3.70
CA TYR A 28 -1.44 4.32 4.55
C TYR A 28 -2.66 5.21 4.26
N ASP A 29 -2.44 6.53 4.17
CA ASP A 29 -3.49 7.49 3.86
C ASP A 29 -4.10 7.22 2.46
N PHE A 30 -3.24 6.98 1.46
CA PHE A 30 -3.68 6.60 0.11
C PHE A 30 -4.50 5.30 0.11
N ASN A 31 -4.04 4.25 0.80
CA ASN A 31 -4.76 2.98 0.88
C ASN A 31 -6.13 3.15 1.55
N ARG A 32 -6.24 4.02 2.54
CA ARG A 32 -7.51 4.34 3.21
C ARG A 32 -8.49 5.06 2.28
N GLU A 33 -8.00 6.00 1.47
CA GLU A 33 -8.81 6.67 0.44
C GLU A 33 -9.27 5.67 -0.63
N TYR A 34 -8.38 4.78 -1.07
CA TYR A 34 -8.72 3.75 -2.05
C TYR A 34 -9.79 2.78 -1.55
N ILE A 35 -9.72 2.34 -0.29
CA ILE A 35 -10.78 1.54 0.35
C ILE A 35 -12.12 2.28 0.32
N GLN A 36 -12.11 3.58 0.62
CA GLN A 36 -13.32 4.40 0.60
C GLN A 36 -13.92 4.48 -0.81
N GLU A 37 -13.10 4.64 -1.85
CA GLU A 37 -13.54 4.63 -3.24
C GLU A 37 -14.19 3.30 -3.65
N ILE A 38 -13.63 2.17 -3.21
CA ILE A 38 -14.22 0.84 -3.43
C ILE A 38 -15.62 0.75 -2.80
N ILE A 39 -15.76 1.19 -1.55
CA ILE A 39 -17.04 1.18 -0.83
C ILE A 39 -18.06 2.05 -1.54
N GLU A 40 -17.69 3.29 -1.90
CA GLU A 40 -18.58 4.25 -2.56
C GLU A 40 -19.06 3.74 -3.92
N THR A 41 -18.12 3.23 -4.73
CA THR A 41 -18.42 2.67 -6.05
C THR A 41 -19.35 1.46 -5.95
N SER A 42 -19.07 0.57 -5.00
CA SER A 42 -19.86 -0.65 -4.81
C SER A 42 -21.25 -0.34 -4.27
N THR A 43 -21.35 0.59 -3.32
CA THR A 43 -22.64 1.10 -2.81
C THR A 43 -23.47 1.72 -3.93
N LYS A 44 -22.86 2.57 -4.76
CA LYS A 44 -23.53 3.20 -5.92
C LYS A 44 -24.06 2.16 -6.91
N ASN A 45 -23.31 1.09 -7.11
CA ASN A 45 -23.68 0.00 -8.03
C ASN A 45 -24.53 -1.09 -7.37
N LYS A 46 -24.86 -0.98 -6.07
CA LYS A 46 -25.60 -1.97 -5.29
C LYS A 46 -24.98 -3.38 -5.34
N VAL A 47 -23.65 -3.45 -5.34
CA VAL A 47 -22.87 -4.69 -5.29
C VAL A 47 -22.17 -4.79 -3.93
N GLY A 48 -22.06 -6.01 -3.40
CA GLY A 48 -21.29 -6.26 -2.16
C GLY A 48 -19.80 -6.15 -2.43
N TYR A 49 -19.09 -5.33 -1.65
CA TYR A 49 -17.64 -5.13 -1.77
C TYR A 49 -16.83 -6.01 -0.81
N GLU A 50 -17.46 -6.47 0.27
CA GLU A 50 -16.85 -7.16 1.41
C GLU A 50 -16.21 -8.51 1.04
N HIS A 51 -16.59 -9.03 -0.13
CA HIS A 51 -16.09 -10.31 -0.65
C HIS A 51 -15.17 -10.14 -1.86
N THR A 52 -14.96 -8.90 -2.33
CA THR A 52 -14.04 -8.64 -3.43
C THR A 52 -12.60 -8.85 -2.95
N GLU A 53 -11.79 -9.45 -3.82
CA GLU A 53 -10.37 -9.68 -3.56
C GLU A 53 -9.65 -8.35 -3.31
N THR A 54 -9.90 -7.36 -4.16
CA THR A 54 -9.34 -6.02 -4.05
C THR A 54 -9.58 -5.37 -2.69
N TYR A 55 -10.82 -5.40 -2.17
CA TYR A 55 -11.12 -4.85 -0.84
C TYR A 55 -10.35 -5.57 0.28
N ARG A 56 -10.27 -6.90 0.23
CA ARG A 56 -9.54 -7.70 1.23
C ARG A 56 -8.04 -7.46 1.18
N GLU A 57 -7.48 -7.33 -0.01
CA GLU A 57 -6.06 -7.02 -0.21
C GLU A 57 -5.73 -5.62 0.31
N SER A 58 -6.57 -4.62 0.04
CA SER A 58 -6.39 -3.27 0.56
C SER A 58 -6.50 -3.22 2.10
N LEU A 59 -7.41 -3.99 2.71
CA LEU A 59 -7.46 -4.11 4.18
C LEU A 59 -6.15 -4.68 4.73
N LYS A 60 -5.64 -5.76 4.13
CA LYS A 60 -4.38 -6.40 4.55
C LYS A 60 -3.18 -5.45 4.36
N LEU A 61 -3.16 -4.69 3.28
CA LEU A 61 -2.13 -3.68 3.03
C LEU A 61 -2.17 -2.58 4.10
N GLY A 62 -3.37 -2.09 4.44
CA GLY A 62 -3.57 -1.09 5.49
C GLY A 62 -3.03 -1.56 6.85
N ASP A 63 -3.32 -2.80 7.23
CA ASP A 63 -2.82 -3.41 8.47
C ASP A 63 -1.29 -3.52 8.50
N ASN A 64 -0.69 -4.01 7.40
CA ASN A 64 0.76 -4.10 7.26
C ASN A 64 1.45 -2.72 7.37
N LEU A 65 0.87 -1.69 6.72
CA LEU A 65 1.38 -0.32 6.76
C LEU A 65 1.29 0.27 8.18
N TYR A 66 0.15 0.07 8.85
CA TYR A 66 -0.04 0.50 10.24
C TYR A 66 0.99 -0.13 11.19
N HIS A 67 1.18 -1.45 11.12
CA HIS A 67 2.16 -2.14 11.94
C HIS A 67 3.60 -1.73 11.63
N ALA A 68 3.94 -1.49 10.36
CA ALA A 68 5.26 -0.98 9.99
C ALA A 68 5.51 0.43 10.54
N LEU A 69 4.51 1.32 10.48
CA LEU A 69 4.54 2.65 11.09
C LEU A 69 4.75 2.55 12.60
N LEU A 70 3.92 1.77 13.29
CA LEU A 70 4.00 1.58 14.73
C LEU A 70 5.39 1.07 15.14
N ASN A 71 5.90 0.05 14.44
CA ASN A 71 7.22 -0.52 14.71
C ASN A 71 8.37 0.47 14.47
N LYS A 72 8.26 1.37 13.49
CA LYS A 72 9.29 2.40 13.28
C LYS A 72 9.26 3.46 14.36
N ILE A 73 8.06 3.91 14.74
CA ILE A 73 7.90 4.92 15.80
C ILE A 73 8.39 4.37 17.14
N THR A 74 8.04 3.12 17.49
CA THR A 74 8.45 2.50 18.76
C THR A 74 9.92 2.12 18.82
N LYS A 75 10.60 1.89 17.69
CA LYS A 75 12.06 1.66 17.65
C LYS A 75 12.90 2.94 17.72
N ILE A 76 12.29 4.10 17.45
CA ILE A 76 12.95 5.40 17.56
C ILE A 76 12.92 5.91 19.00
N ASN A 77 11.88 5.54 19.76
CA ASN A 77 11.75 5.81 21.20
C ASN A 77 12.55 4.82 22.05
#